data_AF-A0A662W7R4-F1
#
_entry.id   AF-A0A662W7R4-F1
#
_cell.length_a   1.000
_cell.length_b   1.000
_cell.length_c   1.000
_cell.angle_alpha   90.00
_cell.angle_beta   90.00
_cell.angle_gamma   90.00
#
_symmetry.space_group_name_H-M   'P 1'
#
loop_
_entity.id
_entity.type
_entity.pdbx_description
1 polymer ?
#
loop_
_entity_poly.entity_id
_entity_poly.type
_entity_poly.pdbx_seq_one_letter_code
_entity_poly.pdbx_strand_id
1 'polypeptide(L)' 'MYEDRIVIDSKIRHGKPVIRGTRVPVDVILGSLAGGMSVEEV' A
#
# COMPACT_ATOMS: atom_id res chain seq x y z
N MET A 1 4.73 3.32 -15.18
CA MET A 1 3.29 3.29 -14.81
C MET A 1 3.17 2.62 -13.44
N TYR A 2 2.27 3.06 -12.56
CA TYR A 2 2.18 2.51 -11.19
C TYR A 2 1.44 1.17 -11.16
N GLU A 3 0.76 0.83 -12.26
CA GLU A 3 0.00 -0.40 -12.43
C GLU A 3 0.87 -1.66 -12.18
N ASP A 4 2.18 -1.60 -12.39
CA ASP A 4 3.08 -2.73 -12.13
C ASP A 4 3.35 -2.95 -10.62
N ARG A 5 3.08 -1.97 -9.76
CA ARG A 5 3.41 -2.03 -8.33
C ARG A 5 2.19 -2.03 -7.41
N ILE A 6 1.04 -1.54 -7.88
CA ILE A 6 -0.19 -1.45 -7.08
C ILE A 6 -1.28 -2.29 -7.73
N VAL A 7 -1.92 -3.15 -6.93
CA VAL A 7 -3.06 -3.98 -7.35
C VAL A 7 -4.33 -3.46 -6.68
N ILE A 8 -5.39 -3.34 -7.48
CA ILE A 8 -6.74 -3.02 -7.01
C ILE A 8 -7.64 -4.19 -7.45
N ASP A 9 -8.08 -5.00 -6.49
CA ASP A 9 -8.94 -6.16 -6.72
C ASP A 9 -9.98 -6.25 -5.60
N SER A 10 -11.27 -6.32 -5.94
CA SER A 10 -12.36 -6.39 -4.96
C SER A 10 -12.27 -7.60 -4.02
N LYS A 11 -11.59 -8.68 -4.44
CA LYS A 11 -11.33 -9.88 -3.64
C LYS A 11 -10.16 -9.71 -2.67
N ILE A 12 -9.33 -8.67 -2.84
CA ILE A 12 -8.16 -8.39 -2.01
C ILE A 12 -8.42 -7.11 -1.22
N ARG A 13 -8.48 -7.20 0.12
CA ARG A 13 -8.70 -6.04 1.00
C ARG A 13 -9.88 -5.15 0.56
N HIS A 14 -10.95 -5.75 0.06
CA HIS A 14 -12.18 -5.06 -0.39
C HIS A 14 -11.92 -4.00 -1.48
N GLY A 15 -10.96 -4.24 -2.38
CA GLY A 15 -10.67 -3.29 -3.47
C GLY A 15 -9.82 -2.09 -3.05
N LYS A 16 -9.26 -2.09 -1.82
CA LYS A 16 -8.24 -1.10 -1.47
C LYS A 16 -7.00 -1.28 -2.36
N PRO A 17 -6.30 -0.20 -2.73
CA PRO A 17 -4.99 -0.29 -3.37
C PRO A 17 -3.98 -0.97 -2.45
N VAL A 18 -3.35 -2.03 -2.95
CA VAL A 18 -2.39 -2.88 -2.21
C VAL A 18 -1.09 -2.99 -2.99
N ILE A 19 0.05 -3.02 -2.28
CA ILE A 19 1.35 -3.27 -2.90
C ILE A 19 1.38 -4.69 -3.48
N ARG A 20 1.70 -4.81 -4.77
CA ARG A 20 1.74 -6.08 -5.50
C ARG A 20 2.59 -7.11 -4.77
N GLY A 21 2.08 -8.34 -4.65
CA GLY A 21 2.77 -9.44 -3.95
C GLY A 21 2.61 -9.41 -2.43
N THR A 22 1.89 -8.43 -1.87
CA THR A 22 1.61 -8.31 -0.44
C THR A 22 0.10 -8.19 -0.17
N ARG A 23 -0.27 -8.10 1.11
CA ARG A 23 -1.61 -7.67 1.55
C ARG A 23 -1.56 -6.35 2.34
N VAL A 24 -0.51 -5.56 2.10
CA VAL A 24 -0.26 -4.26 2.72
C VAL A 24 -0.92 -3.17 1.87
N PRO A 25 -1.98 -2.51 2.38
CA PRO A 25 -2.61 -1.41 1.67
C PRO A 25 -1.70 -0.17 1.63
N VAL A 26 -1.86 0.64 0.59
CA VAL A 26 -1.08 1.89 0.42
C VAL A 26 -1.39 2.89 1.54
N ASP A 27 -2.62 2.90 2.08
CA ASP A 27 -3.01 3.80 3.16
C ASP A 27 -2.22 3.56 4.46
N VAL A 28 -1.78 2.33 4.73
CA VAL A 28 -0.94 2.00 5.89
C VAL A 28 0.44 2.64 5.75
N ILE A 29 1.06 2.53 4.57
CA ILE A 29 2.36 3.14 4.28
C ILE A 29 2.28 4.67 4.46
N LEU A 30 1.26 5.29 3.87
CA LEU A 30 1.04 6.73 3.99
C LEU A 30 0.75 7.15 5.44
N GLY A 31 0.00 6.34 6.19
CA GLY A 31 -0.27 6.57 7.61
C GLY A 31 1.00 6.52 8.47
N SER A 32 1.89 5.56 8.21
CA SER A 32 3.19 5.46 8.89
C SER A 32 4.06 6.68 8.63
N LEU A 33 4.16 7.12 7.38
CA LEU A 33 4.91 8.33 7.01
C LEU A 33 4.30 9.59 7.63
N ALA A 34 2.97 9.71 7.61
CA ALA A 34 2.25 10.79 8.28
C ALA A 34 2.45 10.77 9.81
N GLY A 35 2.67 9.59 10.39
CA GLY A 35 3.02 9.38 11.79
C GLY A 35 4.48 9.73 12.14
N GLY A 36 5.29 10.12 11.16
CA GLY A 36 6.67 10.57 11.36
C GLY A 36 7.74 9.51 11.09
N MET A 37 7.38 8.33 10.60
CA MET A 37 8.37 7.34 10.14
C MET A 37 9.10 7.86 8.88
N SER A 38 10.40 7.57 8.78
CA SER A 38 11.15 7.82 7.56
C SER A 38 10.86 6.74 6.52
N VAL A 39 11.22 6.98 5.26
CA VAL A 39 11.00 6.00 4.17
C VAL A 39 11.82 4.74 4.39
N GLU A 40 12.98 4.85 5.03
CA GLU A 40 13.88 3.73 5.34
C GLU A 40 13.33 2.82 6.44
N GLU A 41 12.41 3.33 7.27
CA GLU A 41 11.76 2.58 8.36
C GLU A 41 10.50 1.83 7.90
N VAL A 42 9.97 2.13 6.72
CA VAL A 42 8.70 1.60 6.17
C VAL A 42 8.93 0.56 5.09
#